data_AF-A0A1G1BYX8-F1
#
_entry.id   AF-A0A1G1BYX8-F1
#
_cell.length_a   1.000
_cell.length_b   1.000
_cell.length_c   1.000
_cell.angle_alpha   90.00
_cell.angle_beta   90.00
_cell.angle_gamma   90.00
#
_symmetry.space_group_name_H-M   'P 1'
#
loop_
_entity.id
_entity.type
_entity.pdbx_description
1 polymer ?
#
loop_
_entity_poly.entity_id
_entity_poly.type
_entity_poly.pdbx_seq_one_letter_code
_entity_poly.pdbx_strand_id
1 'polypeptide(L)'
;MVFRLAGLADPFKGVPRYEVHHESRNNLEVADLRKVCSTATGEMRRLYAIALFTGMRLGDCATLKEDIRQGRVCKLTAKTHKEVSFPVHPELTAVLNEVPEQDRTGYICPALAIAAGAPFSKPVDPAARP
;
A
#
# COMPACT_ATOMS: atom_id res chain seq x y z
N MET A 1 -17.58 -5.06 25.50
CA MET A 1 -18.03 -6.45 25.28
C MET A 1 -17.30 -7.44 26.18
N VAL A 2 -16.01 -7.24 26.46
CA VAL A 2 -15.20 -8.12 27.33
C VAL A 2 -15.75 -8.26 28.77
N PHE A 3 -16.12 -7.16 29.44
CA PHE A 3 -16.61 -7.20 30.84
C PHE A 3 -17.91 -7.99 31.03
N ARG A 4 -18.85 -7.86 30.07
CA ARG A 4 -20.12 -8.60 30.09
C ARG A 4 -19.91 -10.11 29.93
N LEU A 5 -18.94 -10.53 29.11
CA LEU A 5 -18.60 -11.96 28.93
C LEU A 5 -17.90 -12.56 30.15
N ALA A 6 -17.21 -11.74 30.94
CA ALA A 6 -16.55 -12.16 32.18
C ALA A 6 -17.48 -12.14 33.42
N GLY A 7 -18.79 -11.85 33.26
CA GLY A 7 -19.74 -11.76 34.37
C GLY A 7 -19.53 -10.53 35.28
N LEU A 8 -18.68 -9.59 34.86
CA LEU A 8 -18.36 -8.39 35.62
C LEU A 8 -19.28 -7.23 35.19
N ALA A 9 -19.60 -6.36 36.15
CA ALA A 9 -20.28 -5.11 35.85
C ALA A 9 -19.41 -4.27 34.90
N ASP A 10 -20.02 -3.70 33.85
CA ASP A 10 -19.30 -2.88 32.87
C ASP A 10 -18.90 -1.54 33.52
N PRO A 11 -17.59 -1.29 33.73
CA PRO A 11 -17.12 -0.07 34.38
C PRO A 11 -17.38 1.19 33.53
N PHE A 12 -17.66 1.04 32.24
CA PHE A 12 -17.92 2.14 31.31
C PHE A 12 -19.39 2.33 30.97
N LYS A 13 -20.31 1.64 31.67
CA LYS A 13 -21.76 1.67 31.37
C LYS A 13 -22.36 3.08 31.37
N GLY A 14 -21.84 3.98 32.20
CA GLY A 14 -22.27 5.38 32.31
C GLY A 14 -21.39 6.39 31.57
N VAL A 15 -20.33 5.94 30.89
CA VAL A 15 -19.43 6.84 30.16
C VAL A 15 -20.00 7.05 28.76
N PRO A 16 -20.43 8.28 28.41
CA PRO A 16 -20.90 8.57 27.07
C PRO A 16 -19.75 8.39 26.07
N ARG A 17 -20.05 7.81 24.91
CA ARG A 17 -19.09 7.81 23.81
C ARG A 17 -18.89 9.26 23.36
N TYR A 18 -17.64 9.68 23.30
CA TYR A 18 -17.30 10.96 22.70
C TYR A 18 -17.74 10.96 21.24
N GLU A 19 -18.40 12.04 20.82
CA GLU A 19 -18.84 12.19 19.44
C GLU A 19 -17.60 12.39 18.56
N VAL A 20 -17.35 11.44 17.65
CA VAL A 20 -16.22 11.52 16.74
C VAL A 20 -16.63 12.38 15.56
N HIS A 21 -16.18 13.63 15.56
CA HIS A 21 -16.28 14.48 14.37
C HIS A 21 -15.27 13.99 13.34
N HIS A 22 -15.76 13.29 12.33
CA HIS A 22 -14.94 12.91 11.20
C HIS A 22 -14.76 14.13 10.28
N GLU A 23 -13.54 14.64 10.20
CA GLU A 23 -13.19 15.59 9.14
C GLU A 23 -13.23 14.85 7.79
N SER A 24 -14.19 15.20 6.93
CA SER A 24 -14.22 14.69 5.57
C SER A 24 -13.13 15.38 4.76
N ARG A 25 -12.28 14.57 4.10
CA ARG A 25 -11.33 15.07 3.10
C ARG A 25 -12.05 15.19 1.76
N ASN A 26 -11.80 16.27 1.03
CA ASN A 26 -12.28 16.41 -0.34
C ASN A 26 -11.52 15.45 -1.27
N ASN A 27 -12.19 14.98 -2.31
CA ASN A 27 -11.55 14.19 -3.35
C ASN A 27 -10.59 15.07 -4.17
N LEU A 28 -9.52 14.47 -4.66
CA LEU A 28 -8.60 15.12 -5.59
C LEU A 28 -9.23 15.13 -6.99
N GLU A 29 -9.23 16.30 -7.62
CA GLU A 29 -9.68 16.45 -9.01
C GLU A 29 -8.60 15.96 -9.98
N VAL A 30 -9.00 15.69 -11.23
CA VAL A 30 -8.07 15.18 -12.27
C VAL A 30 -6.88 16.13 -12.48
N ALA A 31 -7.10 17.44 -12.36
CA ALA A 31 -6.04 18.44 -12.46
C ALA A 31 -5.00 18.30 -11.32
N ASP A 32 -5.46 18.05 -10.10
CA ASP A 32 -4.60 17.85 -8.94
C ASP A 32 -3.81 16.55 -9.06
N LEU A 33 -4.46 15.46 -9.50
CA LEU A 33 -3.81 14.18 -9.77
C LEU A 33 -2.70 14.34 -10.81
N ARG A 34 -2.99 15.03 -11.92
CA ARG A 34 -2.00 15.32 -12.96
C ARG A 34 -0.81 16.10 -12.39
N LYS A 35 -1.07 17.13 -11.59
CA LYS A 35 -0.03 17.93 -10.94
C LYS A 35 0.84 17.05 -10.05
N VAL A 36 0.25 16.34 -9.10
CA VAL A 36 0.97 15.48 -8.15
C VAL A 36 1.82 14.43 -8.87
N CYS A 37 1.24 13.71 -9.84
CA CYS A 37 1.95 12.66 -10.58
C CYS A 37 3.06 13.20 -11.49
N SER A 38 2.89 14.40 -12.05
CA SER A 38 3.94 15.04 -12.88
C SER A 38 5.10 15.58 -12.05
N THR A 39 4.85 16.01 -10.81
CA THR A 39 5.89 16.55 -9.91
C THR A 39 6.60 15.47 -9.10
N ALA A 40 5.96 14.31 -8.91
CA ALA A 40 6.53 13.23 -8.14
C ALA A 40 7.70 12.57 -8.86
N THR A 41 8.77 12.30 -8.13
CA THR A 41 9.99 11.67 -8.63
C THR A 41 10.34 10.41 -7.84
N GLY A 42 11.20 9.56 -8.40
CA GLY A 42 11.75 8.39 -7.71
C GLY A 42 10.70 7.39 -7.24
N GLU A 43 10.74 7.03 -5.95
CA GLU A 43 9.80 6.07 -5.35
C GLU A 43 8.38 6.63 -5.20
N MET A 44 8.23 7.93 -4.97
CA MET A 44 6.89 8.53 -4.82
C MET A 44 6.09 8.43 -6.12
N ARG A 45 6.74 8.62 -7.27
CA ARG A 45 6.10 8.45 -8.59
C ARG A 45 5.56 7.04 -8.78
N ARG A 46 6.37 6.02 -8.46
CA ARG A 46 5.99 4.60 -8.51
C ARG A 46 4.83 4.30 -7.57
N LEU A 47 4.90 4.78 -6.32
CA LEU A 47 3.86 4.61 -5.33
C LEU A 47 2.52 5.16 -5.82
N TYR A 48 2.51 6.38 -6.34
CA TYR A 48 1.30 7.02 -6.86
C TYR A 48 0.74 6.31 -8.08
N ALA A 49 1.61 5.86 -9.02
CA ALA A 49 1.17 5.06 -10.15
C ALA A 49 0.47 3.78 -9.67
N ILE A 50 1.09 3.00 -8.77
CA ILE A 50 0.49 1.78 -8.22
C ILE A 50 -0.85 2.09 -7.55
N ALA A 51 -0.90 3.13 -6.71
CA ALA A 51 -2.11 3.52 -5.98
C ALA A 51 -3.26 3.93 -6.92
N LEU A 52 -2.97 4.68 -7.99
CA LEU A 52 -3.97 5.11 -8.96
C LEU A 52 -4.52 3.95 -9.80
N PHE A 53 -3.66 3.03 -10.23
CA PHE A 53 -4.07 1.89 -11.05
C PHE A 53 -4.78 0.79 -10.23
N THR A 54 -4.41 0.60 -8.96
CA THR A 54 -4.92 -0.53 -8.14
C THR A 54 -5.92 -0.12 -7.06
N GLY A 55 -5.95 1.15 -6.65
CA GLY A 55 -6.77 1.63 -5.54
C GLY A 55 -6.41 1.03 -4.18
N MET A 56 -5.25 0.38 -4.07
CA MET A 56 -4.80 -0.21 -2.81
C MET A 56 -4.45 0.87 -1.78
N ARG A 57 -4.46 0.48 -0.50
CA ARG A 57 -4.07 1.39 0.58
C ARG A 57 -2.59 1.73 0.48
N LEU A 58 -2.24 2.94 0.91
CA LEU A 58 -0.87 3.46 0.84
C LEU A 58 0.19 2.46 1.37
N GLY A 59 -0.05 1.87 2.55
CA GLY A 59 0.87 0.89 3.13
C GLY A 59 0.98 -0.41 2.33
N ASP A 60 -0.11 -0.85 1.70
CA ASP A 60 -0.10 -2.03 0.84
C ASP A 60 0.68 -1.75 -0.47
N CYS A 61 0.56 -0.54 -1.03
CA CYS A 61 1.34 -0.09 -2.19
C CYS A 61 2.84 0.06 -1.85
N ALA A 62 3.17 0.68 -0.73
CA ALA A 62 4.56 0.92 -0.31
C ALA A 62 5.31 -0.39 -0.05
N THR A 63 4.61 -1.39 0.48
CA THR A 63 5.17 -2.72 0.78
C THR A 63 4.92 -3.74 -0.34
N LEU A 64 4.58 -3.27 -1.54
CA LEU A 64 4.38 -4.15 -2.67
C LEU A 64 5.74 -4.72 -3.10
N LYS A 65 5.79 -6.04 -3.21
CA LYS A 65 6.96 -6.76 -3.70
C LYS A 65 6.93 -6.87 -5.21
N GLU A 66 8.09 -7.05 -5.79
CA GLU A 66 8.26 -7.14 -7.24
C GLU A 66 7.76 -8.41 -7.89
N ASP A 67 7.32 -9.37 -7.09
CA ASP A 67 6.77 -10.63 -7.56
C ASP A 67 5.37 -10.42 -8.15
N ILE A 68 5.31 -9.56 -9.18
CA ILE A 68 4.18 -9.34 -10.07
C ILE A 68 4.11 -10.60 -10.92
N ARG A 69 3.40 -11.60 -10.41
CA ARG A 69 3.23 -12.88 -11.08
C ARG A 69 2.55 -12.66 -12.42
N GLN A 70 3.25 -12.97 -13.52
CA GLN A 70 2.66 -13.07 -14.86
C GLN A 70 1.85 -11.81 -15.29
N GLY A 71 2.36 -10.61 -14.98
CA GLY A 71 1.66 -9.36 -15.33
C GLY A 71 0.46 -9.02 -14.44
N ARG A 72 0.40 -9.59 -13.22
CA ARG A 72 -0.63 -9.27 -12.23
C ARG A 72 0.00 -8.84 -10.90
N VAL A 73 -0.55 -7.79 -10.31
CA VAL A 73 -0.23 -7.38 -8.93
C VAL A 73 -1.07 -8.23 -7.99
N CYS A 74 -0.42 -9.06 -7.18
CA CYS A 74 -1.07 -9.86 -6.14
C CYS A 74 -0.57 -9.42 -4.76
N LYS A 75 -1.48 -9.16 -3.83
CA LYS A 75 -1.14 -8.70 -2.47
C LYS A 75 -2.14 -9.21 -1.45
N LEU A 76 -1.61 -9.69 -0.31
CA LEU A 76 -2.40 -9.88 0.90
C LEU A 76 -2.48 -8.53 1.64
N THR A 77 -3.70 -7.99 1.76
CA THR A 77 -3.93 -6.68 2.39
C THR A 77 -3.64 -6.72 3.89
N ALA A 78 -2.89 -5.74 4.40
CA ALA A 78 -2.48 -5.73 5.81
C ALA A 78 -3.66 -5.55 6.78
N LYS A 79 -4.62 -4.67 6.44
CA LYS A 79 -5.75 -4.34 7.34
C LYS A 79 -6.83 -5.43 7.39
N THR A 80 -7.14 -6.02 6.25
CA THR A 80 -8.30 -6.91 6.08
C THR A 80 -7.90 -8.37 5.91
N HIS A 81 -6.61 -8.67 5.72
CA HIS A 81 -6.09 -10.00 5.47
C HIS A 81 -6.79 -10.71 4.30
N LYS A 82 -7.18 -9.94 3.28
CA LYS A 82 -7.77 -10.44 2.04
C LYS A 82 -6.75 -10.35 0.92
N GLU A 83 -6.67 -11.40 0.12
CA GLU A 83 -5.89 -11.41 -1.10
C GLU A 83 -6.61 -10.61 -2.20
N VAL A 84 -5.87 -9.72 -2.85
CA VAL A 84 -6.33 -8.94 -3.98
C VAL A 84 -5.40 -9.17 -5.16
N SER A 85 -5.97 -9.27 -6.37
CA SER A 85 -5.23 -9.49 -7.61
C SER A 85 -5.73 -8.58 -8.71
N PHE A 86 -4.84 -7.80 -9.31
CA PHE A 86 -5.15 -6.85 -10.38
C PHE A 86 -4.29 -7.14 -11.62
N PRO A 87 -4.85 -7.05 -12.84
CA PRO A 87 -4.03 -7.04 -14.05
C PRO A 87 -3.19 -5.75 -14.11
N VAL A 88 -1.95 -5.85 -14.57
CA VAL A 88 -1.05 -4.70 -14.73
C VAL A 88 -1.25 -4.09 -16.12
N HIS A 89 -1.64 -2.81 -16.15
CA HIS A 89 -1.74 -2.05 -17.39
C HIS A 89 -0.33 -1.79 -17.98
N PRO A 90 -0.15 -1.79 -19.32
CA PRO A 90 1.17 -1.57 -19.93
C PRO A 90 1.87 -0.29 -19.48
N GLU A 91 1.12 0.79 -19.22
CA GLU A 91 1.68 2.04 -18.68
C GLU A 91 2.22 1.88 -17.26
N LEU A 92 1.55 1.09 -16.41
CA LEU A 92 2.06 0.78 -15.08
C LEU A 92 3.34 -0.05 -15.18
N THR A 93 3.38 -1.04 -16.10
CA THR A 93 4.59 -1.81 -16.38
C THR A 93 5.76 -0.92 -16.79
N ALA A 94 5.51 0.09 -17.65
CA ALA A 94 6.54 1.04 -18.05
C ALA A 94 7.13 1.80 -16.86
N VAL A 95 6.27 2.33 -15.97
CA VAL A 95 6.71 3.05 -14.75
C VAL A 95 7.47 2.13 -13.79
N LEU A 96 7.04 0.88 -13.64
CA LEU A 96 7.72 -0.10 -12.80
C LEU A 96 9.08 -0.50 -13.37
N ASN A 97 9.22 -0.48 -14.71
CA ASN A 97 10.46 -0.81 -15.41
C ASN A 97 11.46 0.36 -15.50
N GLU A 98 11.09 1.58 -15.09
CA GLU A 98 12.04 2.70 -14.96
C GLU A 98 13.19 2.38 -13.97
N VAL A 99 13.00 1.41 -13.08
CA VAL A 99 14.01 0.98 -12.10
C VAL A 99 14.76 -0.24 -12.65
N PRO A 100 16.11 -0.19 -12.77
CA PRO A 100 16.91 -1.31 -13.21
C PRO A 100 16.73 -2.52 -12.29
N GLU A 101 16.65 -3.72 -12.85
CA GLU A 101 16.48 -4.98 -12.09
C GLU A 101 17.56 -5.25 -11.04
N GLN A 102 18.68 -4.54 -11.09
CA GLN A 102 19.81 -4.66 -10.17
C GLN A 102 19.56 -3.91 -8.85
N ASP A 103 18.76 -2.83 -8.88
CA ASP A 103 18.45 -1.99 -7.71
C ASP A 103 17.16 -2.42 -7.01
N ARG A 104 16.53 -3.45 -7.56
CA ARG A 104 15.25 -4.01 -7.18
C ARG A 104 15.37 -4.87 -5.92
N THR A 105 15.31 -4.20 -4.76
CA THR A 105 15.56 -4.80 -3.43
C THR A 105 14.31 -5.47 -2.83
N GLY A 106 13.66 -6.34 -3.60
CA GLY A 106 12.49 -7.12 -3.21
C GLY A 106 11.18 -6.32 -3.05
N TYR A 107 11.24 -5.06 -2.63
CA TYR A 107 10.13 -4.11 -2.66
C TYR A 107 10.28 -3.14 -3.83
N ILE A 108 9.15 -2.76 -4.44
CA ILE A 108 9.14 -1.79 -5.55
C ILE A 108 9.52 -0.38 -5.07
N CYS A 109 9.23 -0.05 -3.81
CA CYS A 109 9.57 1.22 -3.17
C CYS A 109 10.33 0.96 -1.85
N PRO A 110 11.64 0.65 -1.88
CA PRO A 110 12.35 0.17 -0.71
C PRO A 110 12.44 1.17 0.45
N ALA A 111 12.73 2.44 0.19
CA ALA A 111 12.81 3.45 1.26
C ALA A 111 11.43 3.69 1.89
N LEU A 112 10.38 3.78 1.07
CA LEU A 112 9.01 3.95 1.53
C LEU A 112 8.46 2.70 2.24
N ALA A 113 8.87 1.50 1.84
CA ALA A 113 8.51 0.27 2.53
C ALA A 113 9.03 0.26 3.97
N ILE A 114 10.30 0.66 4.17
CA ILE A 114 10.91 0.76 5.50
C ILE A 114 10.17 1.81 6.33
N ALA A 115 9.86 2.97 5.75
CA ALA A 115 9.09 4.02 6.44
C ALA A 115 7.66 3.56 6.81
N ALA A 116 7.07 2.64 6.02
CA ALA A 116 5.77 2.03 6.30
C ALA A 116 5.82 0.90 7.35
N GLY A 117 7.01 0.60 7.91
CA GLY A 117 7.20 -0.43 8.92
C GLY A 117 7.47 -1.83 8.36
N ALA A 118 7.82 -1.96 7.07
CA ALA A 118 8.22 -3.23 6.52
C ALA A 118 9.61 -3.65 7.01
N PRO A 119 9.83 -4.94 7.30
CA PRO A 119 11.17 -5.43 7.57
C PRO A 119 12.04 -5.26 6.31
N PHE A 120 13.32 -4.93 6.53
CA PHE A 120 14.32 -4.86 5.45
C PHE A 120 14.30 -6.16 4.64
N SER A 121 13.98 -6.04 3.35
CA SER A 121 14.05 -7.16 2.41
C SER A 121 15.45 -7.19 1.82
N LYS A 122 16.11 -8.35 1.84
CA LYS A 122 17.33 -8.54 1.05
C LYS A 122 17.00 -8.37 -0.44
N PRO A 123 17.97 -7.92 -1.27
CA PRO A 123 17.82 -7.96 -2.71
C PRO A 123 17.44 -9.37 -3.18
N VAL A 124 16.47 -9.45 -4.08
CA VAL A 124 16.06 -10.71 -4.69
C VAL A 124 17.17 -11.11 -5.66
N ASP A 125 17.80 -12.26 -5.42
CA ASP A 125 18.86 -12.77 -6.27
C ASP A 125 18.28 -13.05 -7.67
N PRO A 126 18.79 -12.42 -8.75
CA PRO A 126 18.26 -12.63 -10.10
C PRO A 126 18.35 -14.10 -10.54
N ALA A 127 19.21 -14.90 -9.92
CA ALA A 127 19.37 -16.34 -10.20
C ALA A 127 18.33 -17.25 -9.51
N ALA A 128 17.48 -16.72 -8.63
CA ALA A 128 16.49 -17.51 -7.88
C ALA A 128 15.10 -17.57 -8.55
N ARG A 129 14.94 -17.00 -9.74
CA ARG A 129 13.68 -17.01 -10.50
C ARG A 129 13.62 -18.28 -11.38
N PRO A 130 12.56 -19.11 -11.30
CA PRO A 130 12.42 -20.33 -12.12
C PRO A 130 12.24 -20.01 -13.61
#